data_AF-A0A3A0DDM3-F1
#
_entry.id   AF-A0A3A0DDM3-F1
#
_cell.length_a   1.000
_cell.length_b   1.000
_cell.length_c   1.000
_cell.angle_alpha   90.00
_cell.angle_beta   90.00
_cell.angle_gamma   90.00
#
_symmetry.space_group_name_H-M   'P 1'
#
loop_
_entity.id
_entity.type
_entity.pdbx_description
1 polymer ?
#
loop_
_entity_poly.entity_id
_entity_poly.type
_entity_poly.pdbx_seq_one_letter_code
_entity_poly.pdbx_strand_id
1 'polypeptide(L)'
;MFAPRSSFRLAGSLLGLLTCLVTTKTPLFAVSVEWTQQFGSADSDAGASVALDSLGNVYLAGHASDGLGGPGAGSGDAFVTKL
;
A
#
# COMPACT_ATOMS: atom_id res chain seq x y z
N MET A 1 -62.88 25.64 -0.30
CA MET A 1 -62.96 26.31 -1.62
C MET A 1 -61.53 26.69 -2.03
N PHE A 2 -60.92 25.89 -2.90
CA PHE A 2 -59.64 26.17 -3.62
C PHE A 2 -59.85 27.41 -4.55
N ALA A 3 -58.93 28.29 -4.95
CA ALA A 3 -57.45 28.40 -5.11
C ALA A 3 -57.11 29.95 -5.17
N PRO A 4 -55.96 30.52 -5.65
CA PRO A 4 -54.78 29.93 -6.30
C PRO A 4 -53.38 30.42 -5.82
N ARG A 5 -52.37 29.74 -6.35
CA ARG A 5 -50.92 30.00 -6.23
C ARG A 5 -50.52 31.24 -7.04
N SER A 6 -49.77 32.16 -6.44
CA SER A 6 -48.97 33.15 -7.16
C SER A 6 -47.53 32.66 -7.29
N SER A 7 -47.10 32.62 -8.55
CA SER A 7 -45.81 32.14 -9.01
C SER A 7 -44.68 33.14 -8.73
N PHE A 8 -43.71 32.76 -7.90
CA PHE A 8 -42.39 33.40 -7.90
C PHE A 8 -41.43 32.50 -8.66
N ARG A 9 -41.11 32.87 -9.90
CA ARG A 9 -39.98 32.31 -10.65
C ARG A 9 -38.85 33.33 -10.61
N LEU A 10 -37.81 33.06 -9.81
CA LEU A 10 -36.47 33.58 -10.11
C LEU A 10 -35.69 32.44 -10.75
N ALA A 11 -35.35 32.62 -12.02
CA ALA A 11 -34.35 31.82 -12.70
C ALA A 11 -32.95 32.22 -12.21
N GLY A 12 -32.09 31.23 -11.93
CA GLY A 12 -30.66 31.39 -11.65
C GLY A 12 -30.09 30.03 -11.24
N SER A 13 -29.41 29.31 -12.13
CA SER A 13 -27.94 29.32 -12.26
C SER A 13 -27.28 29.12 -10.89
N LEU A 14 -26.68 27.97 -10.56
CA LEU A 14 -25.47 27.44 -11.17
C LEU A 14 -25.35 25.95 -10.80
N LEU A 15 -25.14 25.09 -11.80
CA LEU A 15 -24.76 23.69 -11.61
C LEU A 15 -23.45 23.63 -10.79
N GLY A 16 -23.45 22.83 -9.72
CA GLY A 16 -22.23 22.17 -9.21
C GLY A 16 -21.21 23.03 -8.46
N LEU A 17 -21.52 23.46 -7.23
CA LEU A 17 -20.45 23.79 -6.27
C LEU A 17 -20.09 22.53 -5.46
N LEU A 18 -19.08 21.83 -6.00
CA LEU A 18 -18.13 20.94 -5.34
C LEU A 18 -18.50 20.46 -3.93
N THR A 19 -19.29 19.40 -3.83
CA THR A 19 -19.02 18.37 -2.82
C THR A 19 -17.92 17.47 -3.35
N CYS A 20 -16.67 17.92 -3.23
CA CYS A 20 -15.52 17.02 -3.26
C CYS A 20 -14.74 17.26 -1.97
N LEU A 21 -15.39 16.85 -0.88
CA LEU A 21 -14.78 16.13 0.23
C LEU A 21 -13.36 16.59 0.59
N VAL A 22 -13.23 17.42 1.62
CA VAL A 22 -12.00 17.46 2.44
C VAL A 22 -11.92 16.13 3.22
N THR A 23 -11.68 15.04 2.50
CA THR A 23 -11.14 13.81 3.07
C THR A 23 -10.10 13.28 2.08
N THR A 24 -9.01 14.02 1.92
CA THR A 24 -7.77 13.26 1.76
C THR A 24 -7.53 12.66 3.13
N LYS A 25 -7.96 11.40 3.33
CA LYS A 25 -7.32 10.53 4.31
C LYS A 25 -5.90 10.34 3.77
N THR A 26 -5.07 11.37 3.89
CA THR A 26 -3.64 11.29 3.65
C THR A 26 -3.11 10.59 4.89
N PRO A 27 -2.73 9.30 4.82
CA PRO A 27 -1.77 8.83 5.78
C PRO A 27 -0.52 9.69 5.59
N LEU A 28 -0.34 10.71 6.42
CA LEU A 28 0.94 11.39 6.55
C LEU A 28 1.80 10.39 7.33
N PHE A 29 2.40 9.45 6.59
CA PHE A 29 3.22 8.34 7.11
C PHE A 29 2.47 7.34 8.00
N ALA A 30 1.27 6.89 7.62
CA ALA A 30 0.77 5.64 8.18
C ALA A 30 1.54 4.49 7.55
N VAL A 31 2.64 4.10 8.18
CA VAL A 31 3.24 2.78 7.96
C VAL A 31 2.24 1.77 8.51
N SER A 32 1.40 1.22 7.63
CA SER A 32 0.62 0.04 7.94
C SER A 32 1.61 -1.11 8.07
N VAL A 33 1.81 -1.59 9.30
CA VAL A 33 2.58 -2.82 9.55
C VAL A 33 1.67 -3.97 9.13
N GLU A 34 1.81 -4.37 7.87
CA GLU A 34 1.16 -5.55 7.34
C GLU A 34 2.01 -6.77 7.73
N TRP A 35 1.35 -7.84 8.20
CA TRP A 35 2.03 -9.10 8.39
C TRP A 35 2.42 -9.65 7.03
N THR A 36 3.73 -9.76 6.79
CA THR A 36 4.24 -10.44 5.61
C THR A 36 4.33 -11.94 5.90
N GLN A 37 4.15 -12.75 4.86
CA GLN A 37 4.44 -14.17 4.97
C GLN A 37 5.96 -14.32 5.17
N GLN A 38 6.34 -15.01 6.25
CA GLN A 38 7.74 -15.35 6.47
C GLN A 38 8.27 -16.15 5.28
N PHE A 39 9.45 -15.76 4.79
CA PHE A 39 10.22 -16.48 3.79
C PHE A 39 11.57 -16.85 4.40
N GLY A 40 12.21 -17.90 3.90
CA GLY A 40 13.46 -18.40 4.45
C GLY A 40 13.59 -19.91 4.30
N SER A 41 14.65 -20.44 4.88
CA SER A 41 14.93 -21.87 4.98
C SER A 41 14.51 -22.42 6.35
N ALA A 42 14.68 -23.73 6.55
CA ALA A 42 14.46 -24.37 7.85
C ALA A 42 15.62 -24.11 8.83
N ASP A 43 16.74 -23.57 8.35
CA ASP A 43 17.94 -23.28 9.14
C ASP A 43 18.14 -21.76 9.29
N SER A 44 19.26 -21.32 9.88
CA SER A 44 19.57 -19.93 10.12
C SER A 44 19.73 -19.14 8.82
N ASP A 45 18.92 -18.11 8.62
CA ASP A 45 19.05 -17.19 7.49
C ASP A 45 19.55 -15.82 7.97
N ALA A 46 20.30 -15.12 7.11
CA ALA A 46 20.87 -13.81 7.45
C ALA A 46 20.62 -12.77 6.35
N GLY A 47 20.08 -11.63 6.77
CA GLY A 47 20.02 -10.42 5.97
C GLY A 47 21.38 -9.74 5.91
N ALA A 48 21.82 -9.36 4.71
CA ALA A 48 23.11 -8.72 4.46
C ALA A 48 22.99 -7.23 4.11
N SER A 49 21.91 -6.80 3.45
CA SER A 49 21.72 -5.40 3.08
C SER A 49 20.25 -5.03 2.86
N VAL A 50 19.93 -3.74 3.03
CA VAL A 50 18.60 -3.17 2.80
C VAL A 50 18.69 -1.95 1.88
N ALA A 51 17.74 -1.80 0.95
CA ALA A 51 17.65 -0.66 0.04
C ALA A 51 16.19 -0.22 -0.18
N LEU A 52 16.01 1.04 -0.58
CA LEU A 52 14.72 1.63 -0.92
C LEU A 52 14.70 2.06 -2.39
N ASP A 53 13.56 1.92 -3.06
CA ASP A 53 13.33 2.59 -4.36
C ASP A 53 12.64 3.96 -4.20
N SER A 54 12.48 4.68 -5.31
CA SER A 54 11.86 6.02 -5.31
C SER A 54 10.37 6.02 -4.96
N LEU A 55 9.73 4.84 -4.93
CA LEU A 55 8.34 4.66 -4.54
C LEU A 55 8.21 4.24 -3.07
N GLY A 56 9.33 4.09 -2.36
CA GLY A 56 9.37 3.71 -0.95
C GLY A 56 9.26 2.20 -0.71
N ASN A 57 9.42 1.36 -1.75
CA ASN A 57 9.46 -0.08 -1.54
C ASN A 57 10.78 -0.49 -0.87
N VAL A 58 10.72 -1.46 0.04
CA VAL A 58 11.89 -1.97 0.78
C VAL A 58 12.36 -3.27 0.13
N TYR A 59 13.67 -3.36 -0.12
CA TYR A 59 14.31 -4.58 -0.62
C TYR A 59 15.35 -5.06 0.39
N LEU A 60 15.29 -6.36 0.72
CA LEU A 60 16.24 -7.03 1.60
C LEU A 60 17.01 -8.08 0.79
N ALA A 61 18.33 -8.02 0.84
CA ALA A 61 19.20 -9.04 0.27
C ALA A 61 19.90 -9.82 1.39
N GLY A 62 20.14 -11.10 1.17
CA GLY A 62 20.73 -11.98 2.17
C GLY A 62 21.07 -13.36 1.62
N HIS A 63 21.35 -14.27 2.54
CA HIS A 63 21.56 -15.68 2.25
C HIS A 63 20.77 -16.55 3.23
N ALA A 64 20.26 -17.65 2.71
CA ALA A 64 19.62 -18.71 3.48
C ALA A 64 20.61 -19.88 3.60
N SER A 65 20.71 -20.49 4.78
CA SER A 65 21.70 -21.59 5.00
C SER A 65 21.28 -22.91 4.35
N ASP A 66 19.99 -23.08 4.09
CA ASP A 66 19.44 -24.18 3.28
C ASP A 66 18.58 -23.63 2.14
N GLY A 67 18.10 -24.50 1.26
CA GLY A 67 17.48 -24.11 0.00
C GLY A 67 16.16 -23.39 0.16
N LEU A 68 15.96 -22.36 -0.66
CA LEU A 68 14.73 -21.57 -0.69
C LEU A 68 13.71 -22.23 -1.61
N GLY A 69 12.75 -22.96 -1.03
CA GLY A 69 11.67 -23.62 -1.77
C GLY A 69 12.08 -24.95 -2.44
N GLY A 70 13.20 -25.52 -2.04
CA GLY A 70 13.70 -26.81 -2.51
C GLY A 70 15.03 -27.17 -1.83
N PRO A 71 15.65 -28.33 -2.15
CA PRO A 71 16.94 -28.70 -1.60
C PRO A 71 18.03 -27.70 -2.03
N GLY A 72 18.79 -27.17 -1.08
CA GLY A 72 19.89 -26.25 -1.35
C GLY A 72 21.02 -26.92 -2.16
N ALA A 73 21.65 -26.17 -3.06
CA ALA A 73 22.73 -26.67 -3.93
C ALA A 73 24.13 -26.65 -3.28
N GLY A 74 24.23 -26.44 -1.96
CA GLY A 74 25.50 -26.28 -1.25
C GLY A 74 25.35 -25.52 0.06
N SER A 75 26.29 -24.62 0.35
CA SER A 75 26.41 -23.89 1.63
C SER A 75 25.29 -22.86 1.91
N GLY A 76 24.35 -22.67 1.00
CA GLY A 76 23.24 -21.72 1.14
C GLY A 76 22.86 -21.04 -0.18
N ASP A 77 21.64 -20.50 -0.23
CA ASP A 77 21.09 -19.78 -1.39
C ASP A 77 21.06 -18.27 -1.14
N ALA A 78 21.49 -17.49 -2.12
CA ALA A 78 21.34 -16.03 -2.07
C ALA A 78 19.90 -15.62 -2.41
N PHE A 79 19.39 -14.58 -1.75
CA PHE A 79 18.07 -14.04 -2.04
C PHE A 79 18.04 -12.52 -2.11
N VAL A 80 17.04 -12.02 -2.84
CA VAL A 80 16.55 -10.64 -2.78
C VAL A 80 15.03 -10.70 -2.68
N THR A 81 14.46 -10.07 -1.66
CA THR A 81 13.01 -9.98 -1.48
C THR A 81 12.56 -8.54 -1.38
N LYS A 82 11.29 -8.30 -1.72
CA LYS A 82 10.60 -7.05 -1.44
C LYS A 82 9.71 -7.25 -0.21
N LEU A 83 9.85 -6.36 0.77
CA LEU A 83 9.05 -6.36 2.01
C LEU A 83 7.79 -5.50 1.87
#